data_AF-A0A1I0CHQ3-F1
#
_entry.id   AF-A0A1I0CHQ3-F1
#
_cell.length_a   1.000
_cell.length_b   1.000
_cell.length_c   1.000
_cell.angle_alpha   90.00
_cell.angle_beta   90.00
_cell.angle_gamma   90.00
#
_symmetry.space_group_name_H-M   'P 1'
#
loop_
_entity.id
_entity.type
_entity.pdbx_description
1 polymer ?
#
loop_
_entity_poly.entity_id
_entity_poly.type
_entity_poly.pdbx_seq_one_letter_code
_entity_poly.pdbx_strand_id
1 'polypeptide(L)'
;MREFIDEVAVLSRWLGRDVATDLDAVVPDWNVFRFHDAVVFEPDVSECVDCMYLVCGESVREFSPSRVTIDEAYAELVDGRALPAVA
;
A
#
# COMPACT_ATOMS: atom_id res chain seq x y z
N MET A 1 -13.81 4.89 -8.37
CA MET A 1 -12.83 5.96 -8.10
C MET A 1 -12.91 6.53 -6.69
N ARG A 2 -14.01 6.33 -5.92
CA ARG A 2 -14.07 6.77 -4.51
C ARG A 2 -13.27 5.92 -3.54
N GLU A 3 -13.22 4.61 -3.76
CA GLU A 3 -12.52 3.67 -2.87
C GLU A 3 -11.02 4.02 -2.77
N PHE A 4 -10.36 4.22 -3.92
CA PHE A 4 -8.93 4.56 -4.03
C PHE A 4 -8.46 5.78 -3.23
N ILE A 5 -9.38 6.74 -3.01
CA ILE A 5 -9.06 7.97 -2.25
C ILE A 5 -8.84 7.61 -0.78
N ASP A 6 -9.55 6.60 -0.27
CA ASP A 6 -9.42 6.18 1.12
C ASP A 6 -8.08 5.47 1.34
N GLU A 7 -7.63 4.57 0.46
CA GLU A 7 -6.34 3.89 0.63
C GLU A 7 -5.13 4.84 0.45
N VAL A 8 -5.21 5.80 -0.48
CA VAL A 8 -4.18 6.83 -0.64
C VAL A 8 -4.08 7.73 0.59
N ALA A 9 -5.22 8.09 1.19
CA ALA A 9 -5.26 8.87 2.42
C ALA A 9 -4.64 8.09 3.61
N VAL A 10 -4.93 6.79 3.71
CA VAL A 10 -4.36 5.90 4.72
C VAL A 10 -2.83 5.80 4.55
N LEU A 11 -2.34 5.59 3.33
CA LEU A 11 -0.90 5.54 3.06
C LEU A 11 -0.22 6.88 3.35
N SER A 12 -0.84 7.99 2.94
CA SER A 12 -0.33 9.35 3.19
C SER A 12 -0.18 9.64 4.67
N ARG A 13 -1.20 9.27 5.45
CA ARG A 13 -1.18 9.40 6.91
C ARG A 13 -0.07 8.55 7.53
N TRP A 14 0.14 7.34 7.04
CA TRP A 14 1.17 6.42 7.55
C TRP A 14 2.58 6.94 7.24
N LEU A 15 2.82 7.45 6.03
CA LEU A 15 4.10 8.05 5.63
C LEU A 15 4.35 9.44 6.22
N GLY A 16 3.32 10.10 6.77
CA GLY A 16 3.42 11.48 7.26
C GLY A 16 3.61 12.53 6.16
N ARG A 17 3.32 12.18 4.91
CA ARG A 17 3.37 13.07 3.73
C ARG A 17 2.21 12.80 2.80
N ASP A 18 1.80 13.80 2.04
CA ASP A 18 0.66 13.69 1.12
C ASP A 18 1.07 13.00 -0.18
N VAL A 19 0.76 11.71 -0.29
CA VAL A 19 1.03 10.90 -1.49
C VAL A 19 0.17 11.36 -2.66
N ALA A 20 -1.03 11.92 -2.43
CA ALA A 20 -1.91 12.39 -3.50
C ALA A 20 -1.38 13.68 -4.15
N THR A 21 -0.82 14.59 -3.35
CA THR A 21 -0.17 15.82 -3.85
C THR A 21 1.22 15.54 -4.43
N ASP A 22 1.89 14.48 -3.97
CA ASP A 22 3.17 14.04 -4.50
C ASP A 22 3.08 13.36 -5.87
N LEU A 23 1.89 12.91 -6.31
CA LEU A 23 1.65 12.36 -7.65
C LEU A 23 1.86 13.38 -8.79
N ASP A 24 1.58 14.66 -8.53
CA ASP A 24 1.72 15.72 -9.53
C ASP A 24 3.01 16.54 -9.37
N ALA A 25 3.70 16.48 -8.21
CA ALA A 25 4.69 17.49 -7.87
C ALA A 25 6.10 17.02 -7.46
N VAL A 26 6.31 15.91 -6.72
CA VAL A 26 7.66 15.65 -6.15
C VAL A 26 8.04 14.16 -5.99
N VAL A 27 7.17 13.17 -6.23
CA VAL A 27 7.55 11.74 -6.13
C VAL A 27 7.17 11.00 -7.42
N PRO A 28 8.07 10.19 -8.01
CA PRO A 28 7.87 9.58 -9.33
C PRO A 28 6.60 8.74 -9.40
N ASP A 29 6.05 8.66 -10.61
CA ASP A 29 4.82 7.96 -10.98
C ASP A 29 4.58 6.69 -10.16
N TRP A 30 3.64 6.69 -9.21
CA TRP A 30 3.37 5.46 -8.46
C TRP A 30 2.55 4.50 -9.31
N ASN A 31 3.02 3.28 -9.50
CA ASN A 31 2.23 2.20 -10.08
C ASN A 31 1.31 1.65 -8.99
N VAL A 32 0.00 1.57 -9.27
CA VAL A 32 -0.97 1.12 -8.28
C VAL A 32 -1.89 0.06 -8.87
N PHE A 33 -2.06 -1.05 -8.16
CA PHE A 33 -2.95 -2.13 -8.56
C PHE A 33 -3.69 -2.73 -7.36
N ARG A 34 -4.81 -3.40 -7.65
CA ARG A 34 -5.61 -4.09 -6.63
C ARG A 34 -5.15 -5.53 -6.48
N PHE A 35 -5.08 -5.99 -5.23
CA PHE A 35 -4.72 -7.34 -4.87
C PHE A 35 -5.65 -7.83 -3.74
N HIS A 36 -6.51 -8.81 -4.03
CA HIS A 36 -7.62 -9.19 -3.14
C HIS A 36 -8.47 -7.98 -2.71
N ASP A 37 -8.61 -7.75 -1.40
CA ASP A 37 -9.24 -6.60 -0.77
C ASP A 37 -8.23 -5.51 -0.36
N ALA A 38 -7.00 -5.60 -0.85
CA ALA A 38 -5.92 -4.64 -0.61
C ALA A 38 -5.51 -3.90 -1.89
N VAL A 39 -4.81 -2.78 -1.69
CA VAL A 39 -4.20 -1.97 -2.76
C VAL A 39 -2.70 -1.99 -2.59
N VAL A 40 -1.97 -2.30 -3.67
CA VAL A 40 -0.51 -2.26 -3.70
C VAL A 40 -0.06 -1.02 -4.42
N PHE A 41 0.84 -0.28 -3.77
CA PHE A 41 1.48 0.93 -4.25
C PHE A 41 2.97 0.66 -4.47
N GLU A 42 3.43 0.88 -5.70
CA GLU A 42 4.81 0.67 -6.14
C GLU A 42 5.40 2.03 -6.58
N PRO A 43 6.40 2.55 -5.87
CA PRO A 43 7.06 3.80 -6.23
C PRO A 43 8.03 3.63 -7.41
N ASP A 44 7.93 4.46 -8.45
CA ASP A 44 8.77 4.36 -9.68
C ASP A 44 10.17 5.01 -9.54
N VAL A 45 10.72 5.14 -8.32
CA VAL A 45 12.01 5.82 -8.15
C VAL A 45 13.18 4.92 -8.58
N SER A 46 13.94 5.38 -9.57
CA SER A 46 15.26 4.86 -9.98
C SER A 46 16.37 4.98 -8.90
N GLU A 47 16.04 5.38 -7.68
CA GLU A 47 16.93 5.45 -6.53
C GLU A 47 16.48 4.46 -5.44
N CYS A 48 16.79 3.18 -5.69
CA CYS A 48 17.33 2.29 -4.66
C CYS A 48 16.44 1.87 -3.48
N VAL A 49 15.12 1.70 -3.66
CA VAL A 49 14.36 0.91 -2.67
C VAL A 49 13.37 0.03 -3.39
N ASP A 50 13.67 -1.27 -3.45
CA ASP A 50 12.75 -2.34 -3.82
C ASP A 50 11.67 -2.47 -2.73
N CYS A 51 10.90 -1.42 -2.49
CA CYS A 51 9.83 -1.37 -1.50
C CYS A 51 8.48 -1.15 -2.19
N MET A 52 7.51 -1.95 -1.79
CA MET A 52 6.11 -1.82 -2.14
C MET A 52 5.30 -1.62 -0.86
N TYR A 53 4.17 -0.93 -0.99
CA TYR A 53 3.26 -0.66 0.12
C TYR A 53 1.92 -1.33 -0.13
N LEU A 54 1.52 -2.23 0.76
CA LEU A 54 0.23 -2.89 0.75
C LEU A 54 -0.68 -2.19 1.76
N VAL A 55 -1.84 -1.72 1.30
CA VAL A 55 -2.87 -1.08 2.13
C VAL A 55 -4.12 -1.96 2.13
N CYS A 56 -4.56 -2.40 3.32
CA CYS A 56 -5.78 -3.16 3.50
C CYS A 56 -6.65 -2.49 4.59
N GLY A 57 -7.72 -1.83 4.16
CA GLY A 57 -8.52 -0.96 5.02
C GLY A 57 -7.67 0.18 5.62
N GLU A 58 -7.44 0.15 6.94
CA GLU A 58 -6.62 1.14 7.66
C GLU A 58 -5.23 0.61 8.02
N SER A 59 -4.93 -0.64 7.64
CA SER A 59 -3.64 -1.27 7.91
C SER A 59 -2.72 -1.06 6.71
N VAL A 60 -1.47 -0.68 6.98
CA VAL A 60 -0.44 -0.47 5.96
C VAL A 60 0.75 -1.36 6.27
N ARG A 61 1.33 -1.95 5.22
CA ARG A 61 2.57 -2.70 5.31
C ARG A 61 3.52 -2.34 4.19
N GLU A 62 4.76 -2.05 4.56
CA GLU A 62 5.88 -2.00 3.64
C GLU A 62 6.50 -3.40 3.51
N PHE A 63 6.79 -3.82 2.28
CA PHE A 63 7.51 -5.06 1.98
C PHE A 63 8.39 -4.88 0.75
N SER A 64 9.31 -5.83 0.54
CA SER A 64 10.22 -5.83 -0.60
C SER A 64 9.96 -7.08 -1.43
N PRO A 65 9.56 -6.96 -2.71
CA PRO A 65 9.21 -8.12 -3.54
C PRO A 65 10.41 -9.04 -3.81
N SER A 66 11.65 -8.56 -3.66
CA SER A 66 12.85 -9.42 -3.69
C SER A 66 13.04 -10.28 -2.44
N ARG A 67 12.34 -9.99 -1.33
CA ARG A 67 12.46 -10.70 -0.05
C ARG A 67 11.22 -11.47 0.35
N VAL A 68 10.04 -10.92 0.08
CA VAL A 68 8.74 -11.43 0.53
C VAL A 68 7.74 -11.24 -0.59
N THR A 69 6.95 -12.27 -0.88
CA THR A 69 5.91 -12.20 -1.90
C THR A 69 4.73 -11.35 -1.43
N ILE A 70 3.93 -10.84 -2.37
CA ILE A 70 2.73 -10.06 -2.05
C ILE A 70 1.75 -10.89 -1.19
N ASP A 71 1.61 -12.20 -1.48
CA ASP A 71 0.79 -13.12 -0.71
C ASP A 71 1.24 -13.26 0.74
N GLU A 72 2.54 -13.41 1.00
CA GLU A 72 3.10 -13.46 2.36
C GLU A 72 2.96 -12.12 3.07
N ALA A 73 3.21 -11.02 2.35
CA ALA A 73 3.03 -9.67 2.87
C ALA A 73 1.58 -9.42 3.32
N TYR A 74 0.64 -9.87 2.49
CA TYR A 74 -0.80 -9.82 2.76
C TYR A 74 -1.18 -10.72 3.92
N ALA A 75 -0.69 -11.96 3.96
CA ALA A 75 -1.00 -12.92 5.03
C ALA A 75 -0.67 -12.35 6.41
N GLU A 76 0.51 -11.78 6.64
CA GLU A 76 0.81 -11.22 7.97
C GLU A 76 0.12 -9.87 8.22
N LEU A 77 -0.26 -9.14 7.16
CA LEU A 77 -1.07 -7.93 7.31
C LEU A 77 -2.48 -8.26 7.82
N VAL A 78 -3.06 -9.37 7.35
CA VAL A 78 -4.39 -9.84 7.76
C VAL A 78 -4.34 -10.69 9.03
N ASP A 79 -3.25 -11.39 9.36
CA ASP A 79 -3.09 -12.09 10.65
C ASP A 79 -3.10 -11.12 11.86
N GLY A 80 -2.87 -9.82 11.61
CA GLY A 80 -3.01 -8.73 12.58
C GLY A 80 -4.42 -8.12 12.69
N ARG A 81 -5.35 -8.46 11.80
CA ARG A 81 -6.78 -8.11 11.89
C ARG A 81 -7.55 -9.41 12.11
N ALA A 82 -8.19 -9.56 13.27
CA ALA A 82 -9.16 -10.63 13.44
C ALA A 82 -10.14 -10.56 12.26
N LEU A 83 -10.20 -11.64 11.45
CA LEU A 83 -11.15 -11.78 10.35
C LEU A 83 -12.52 -11.36 10.88
N PRO A 84 -13.26 -10.44 10.21
CA PRO A 84 -14.60 -10.11 10.64
C PRO A 84 -15.39 -11.42 10.69
N ALA A 85 -15.82 -11.81 11.89
CA ALA A 85 -16.67 -12.96 12.08
C ALA A 85 -17.90 -12.72 11.18
N VAL A 86 -18.02 -13.55 10.15
CA VAL A 86 -19.17 -13.51 9.24
C VAL A 86 -20.42 -13.64 10.11
N ALA A 87 -21.24 -12.59 10.11
CA ALA A 87 -22.57 -12.58 10.72
C ALA A 87 -23.61 -13.05 9.70
#